data_AF-A0A6I2G3Q8-F1
#
_entry.id   AF-A0A6I2G3Q8-F1
#
_cell.length_a   1.000
_cell.length_b   1.000
_cell.length_c   1.000
_cell.angle_alpha   90.00
_cell.angle_beta   90.00
_cell.angle_gamma   90.00
#
_symmetry.space_group_name_H-M   'P 1'
#
loop_
_entity.id
_entity.type
_entity.pdbx_description
1 polymer ?
#
loop_
_entity_poly.entity_id
_entity_poly.type
_entity_poly.pdbx_seq_one_letter_code
_entity_poly.pdbx_strand_id
1 'polypeptide(L)'
;MDLSAIERQVATDRAAARDRSPEAELALATTLCEFARGLIATKNDPAERDRSASALEPAQEAVLLRLRWLTAGHVNAIFAGEVQDALRLFEEAARTIGHRELATSTIRNACNAYRQVAHNYPNAAAVCADALAKCGVWLLRLDPNAAVAASLDAVTIRARLFAADPDQAARYLSSLNTLLRTLMVGRQRKPAIAMYRERYAAVTTPAMAQRLRGIKVEDIGFTSKTVTALRKLECATLERIGYLTQQQILYQTSGDLATIEEVNWQLALIGLKPLAAGAMPDQPSKPMEISTSFGALGVRCSSRNAVTLVRAALMAAYVADGAEVVPSTAYQGVAEKHWSTPEPEANRVERLGEDVVLIEKVSEHWVSVKSLNWEIAPVGKHPLALRLSQEWPVVSVATTENMSYELCWYEGGSAIQYAALGLPAGQIPLEKPLAPLDFKALAEYGADYASETQVRSAFGNTTMFTKLTSLPGSGIRQAAEAGPLAEHGSNILYFGAGAD
;
A
#
# COMPACT_ATOMS: atom_id res chain seq x y z
N MET A 1 22.55 -36.95 -18.05
CA MET A 1 21.69 -37.13 -19.25
C MET A 1 22.65 -37.47 -20.38
N ASP A 2 22.48 -38.57 -21.13
CA ASP A 2 23.43 -38.91 -22.20
C ASP A 2 23.13 -38.09 -23.47
N LEU A 3 23.82 -36.94 -23.60
CA LEU A 3 23.67 -36.02 -24.72
C LEU A 3 24.04 -36.69 -26.07
N SER A 4 24.97 -37.65 -26.07
CA SER A 4 25.41 -38.36 -27.27
C SER A 4 24.37 -39.38 -27.75
N ALA A 5 23.60 -39.96 -26.84
CA ALA A 5 22.43 -40.77 -27.21
C ALA A 5 21.33 -39.92 -27.85
N ILE A 6 21.04 -38.75 -27.27
CA ILE A 6 20.02 -37.82 -27.81
C ILE A 6 20.45 -37.30 -29.20
N GLU A 7 21.72 -36.95 -29.39
CA GLU A 7 22.25 -36.49 -30.68
C GLU A 7 22.09 -37.55 -31.79
N ARG A 8 22.33 -38.84 -31.46
CA ARG A 8 22.07 -39.96 -32.39
C ARG A 8 20.58 -40.16 -32.68
N GLN A 9 19.72 -39.95 -31.68
CA GLN A 9 18.27 -40.01 -31.86
C GLN A 9 17.80 -38.89 -32.81
N VAL A 10 18.27 -37.66 -32.63
CA VAL A 10 17.96 -36.54 -33.54
C VAL A 10 18.36 -36.85 -34.98
N ALA A 11 19.53 -37.45 -35.20
CA ALA A 11 19.95 -37.85 -36.55
C ALA A 11 19.00 -38.90 -37.18
N THR A 12 18.51 -39.84 -36.37
CA THR A 12 17.56 -40.87 -36.78
C THR A 12 16.20 -40.26 -37.14
N ASP A 13 15.67 -39.38 -36.28
CA ASP A 13 14.39 -38.73 -36.52
C ASP A 13 14.45 -37.75 -37.69
N ARG A 14 15.60 -37.07 -37.91
CA ARG A 14 15.83 -36.24 -39.11
C ARG A 14 15.78 -37.06 -40.40
N ALA A 15 16.28 -38.30 -40.38
CA ALA A 15 16.20 -39.19 -41.52
C ALA A 15 14.75 -39.66 -41.78
N ALA A 16 14.00 -39.99 -40.72
CA ALA A 16 12.60 -40.36 -40.81
C ALA A 16 11.72 -39.21 -41.32
N ALA A 17 11.92 -37.98 -40.82
CA ALA A 17 11.16 -36.79 -41.18
C ALA A 17 11.36 -36.30 -42.63
N ARG A 18 12.19 -36.97 -43.44
CA ARG A 18 12.37 -36.66 -44.87
C ARG A 18 11.08 -36.83 -45.68
N ASP A 19 10.20 -37.72 -45.24
CA ASP A 19 8.90 -37.95 -45.88
C ASP A 19 7.87 -36.84 -45.61
N ARG A 20 8.20 -35.88 -44.73
CA ARG A 20 7.34 -34.75 -44.34
C ARG A 20 6.00 -35.19 -43.73
N SER A 21 5.92 -36.40 -43.18
CA SER A 21 4.73 -36.84 -42.44
C SER A 21 4.58 -36.06 -41.11
N PRO A 22 3.35 -35.78 -40.66
CA PRO A 22 3.13 -35.13 -39.37
C PRO A 22 3.78 -35.90 -38.22
N GLU A 23 3.64 -37.22 -38.20
CA GLU A 23 4.14 -38.07 -37.13
C GLU A 23 5.66 -37.98 -37.03
N ALA A 24 6.38 -38.10 -38.16
CA ALA A 24 7.83 -38.05 -38.17
C ALA A 24 8.38 -36.65 -37.86
N GLU A 25 7.78 -35.59 -38.41
CA GLU A 25 8.21 -34.21 -38.13
C GLU A 25 7.94 -33.80 -36.67
N LEU A 26 6.83 -34.25 -36.05
CA LEU A 26 6.53 -33.96 -34.65
C LEU A 26 7.38 -34.80 -33.68
N ALA A 27 7.72 -36.03 -34.04
CA ALA A 27 8.70 -36.84 -33.31
C ALA A 27 10.07 -36.15 -33.31
N LEU A 28 10.55 -35.74 -34.49
CA LEU A 28 11.78 -34.97 -34.63
C LEU A 28 11.74 -33.68 -33.79
N ALA A 29 10.63 -32.94 -33.86
CA ALA A 29 10.51 -31.70 -33.11
C ALA A 29 10.59 -31.95 -31.58
N THR A 30 10.15 -33.12 -31.10
CA THR A 30 10.24 -33.51 -29.68
C THR A 30 11.67 -33.82 -29.28
N THR A 31 12.40 -34.61 -30.07
CA THR A 31 13.79 -34.97 -29.76
C THR A 31 14.73 -33.78 -29.92
N LEU A 32 14.46 -32.84 -30.83
CA LEU A 32 15.15 -31.56 -30.92
C LEU A 32 14.98 -30.69 -29.66
N CYS A 33 13.78 -30.67 -29.05
CA CYS A 33 13.54 -29.98 -27.79
C CYS A 33 14.31 -30.63 -26.63
N GLU A 34 14.37 -31.96 -26.58
CA GLU A 34 15.18 -32.68 -25.58
C GLU A 34 16.67 -32.39 -25.74
N PHE A 35 17.14 -32.39 -26.99
CA PHE A 35 18.54 -32.09 -27.30
C PHE A 35 18.91 -30.65 -26.91
N ALA A 36 18.08 -29.67 -27.27
CA ALA A 36 18.30 -28.28 -26.90
C ALA A 36 18.30 -28.08 -25.37
N ARG A 37 17.42 -28.75 -24.62
CA ARG A 37 17.45 -28.74 -23.15
C ARG A 37 18.74 -29.33 -22.58
N GLY A 38 19.18 -30.46 -23.12
CA GLY A 38 20.46 -31.09 -22.74
C GLY A 38 21.64 -30.15 -22.98
N LEU A 39 21.68 -29.49 -24.14
CA LEU A 39 22.72 -28.52 -24.48
C LEU A 39 22.74 -27.33 -23.51
N ILE A 40 21.59 -26.75 -23.16
CA ILE A 40 21.51 -25.65 -22.18
C ILE A 40 22.02 -26.09 -20.80
N ALA A 41 21.68 -27.31 -20.38
CA ALA A 41 22.06 -27.84 -19.06
C ALA A 41 23.58 -27.94 -18.87
N THR A 42 24.36 -28.16 -19.95
CA THR A 42 25.83 -28.24 -19.90
C THR A 42 26.50 -27.02 -19.30
N LYS A 43 25.87 -25.84 -19.37
CA LYS A 43 26.39 -24.60 -18.77
C LYS A 43 26.47 -24.66 -17.24
N ASN A 44 25.58 -25.42 -16.61
CA ASN A 44 25.48 -25.53 -15.16
C ASN A 44 26.18 -26.78 -14.62
N ASP A 45 26.74 -27.62 -15.49
CA ASP A 45 27.42 -28.84 -15.11
C ASP A 45 28.95 -28.62 -15.13
N PRO A 46 29.64 -28.61 -13.97
CA PRO A 46 31.08 -28.42 -13.92
C PRO A 46 31.87 -29.60 -14.49
N ALA A 47 31.25 -30.76 -14.72
CA ALA A 47 31.88 -31.94 -15.29
C ALA A 47 31.83 -31.97 -16.83
N GLU A 48 30.99 -31.14 -17.45
CA GLU A 48 30.84 -31.10 -18.91
C GLU A 48 31.36 -29.77 -19.50
N ARG A 49 31.79 -29.83 -20.77
CA ARG A 49 32.12 -28.62 -21.53
C ARG A 49 30.83 -27.87 -21.84
N ASP A 50 30.79 -26.55 -21.59
CA ASP A 50 29.66 -25.70 -21.97
C ASP A 50 29.41 -25.77 -23.50
N ARG A 51 28.28 -26.37 -23.86
CA ARG A 51 27.72 -26.50 -25.21
C ARG A 51 26.39 -25.75 -25.34
N SER A 52 26.04 -24.90 -24.39
CA SER A 52 24.75 -24.19 -24.38
C SER A 52 24.53 -23.31 -25.61
N ALA A 53 25.62 -22.83 -26.24
CA ALA A 53 25.55 -22.09 -27.49
C ALA A 53 25.04 -22.92 -28.69
N SER A 54 25.17 -24.24 -28.67
CA SER A 54 24.67 -25.11 -29.73
C SER A 54 23.16 -25.37 -29.62
N ALA A 55 22.49 -24.93 -28.55
CA ALA A 55 21.07 -25.20 -28.33
C ALA A 55 20.13 -24.41 -29.26
N LEU A 56 20.61 -23.33 -29.88
CA LEU A 56 19.78 -22.41 -30.65
C LEU A 56 19.18 -23.02 -31.91
N GLU A 57 20.00 -23.70 -32.71
CA GLU A 57 19.57 -24.33 -33.96
C GLU A 57 18.51 -25.41 -33.73
N PRO A 58 18.70 -26.42 -32.85
CA PRO A 58 17.68 -27.43 -32.62
C PRO A 58 16.40 -26.85 -32.01
N ALA A 59 16.52 -25.86 -31.11
CA ALA A 59 15.34 -25.19 -30.57
C ALA A 59 14.55 -24.42 -31.65
N GLN A 60 15.25 -23.75 -32.58
CA GLN A 60 14.62 -23.04 -33.67
C GLN A 60 13.90 -23.99 -34.63
N GLU A 61 14.57 -25.07 -35.03
CA GLU A 61 13.99 -26.08 -35.93
C GLU A 61 12.73 -26.70 -35.32
N ALA A 62 12.78 -27.05 -34.02
CA ALA A 62 11.64 -27.58 -33.28
C ALA A 62 10.44 -26.62 -33.27
N VAL A 63 10.68 -25.31 -33.15
CA VAL A 63 9.63 -24.28 -33.25
C VAL A 63 9.05 -24.22 -34.66
N LEU A 64 9.89 -24.17 -35.69
CA LEU A 64 9.43 -24.03 -37.07
C LEU A 64 8.61 -25.23 -37.55
N LEU A 65 9.00 -26.46 -37.17
CA LEU A 65 8.24 -27.68 -37.43
C LEU A 65 6.86 -27.61 -36.77
N ARG A 66 6.80 -27.25 -35.49
CA ARG A 66 5.53 -27.13 -34.78
C ARG A 66 4.63 -26.04 -35.33
N LEU A 67 5.17 -24.88 -35.67
CA LEU A 67 4.40 -23.78 -36.25
C LEU A 67 3.83 -24.15 -37.62
N ARG A 68 4.59 -24.89 -38.46
CA ARG A 68 4.10 -25.40 -39.73
C ARG A 68 2.84 -26.25 -39.54
N TRP A 69 2.91 -27.24 -38.66
CA TRP A 69 1.77 -28.13 -38.41
C TRP A 69 0.60 -27.42 -37.73
N LEU A 70 0.89 -26.43 -36.87
CA LEU A 70 -0.14 -25.57 -36.31
C LEU A 70 -0.91 -24.85 -37.43
N THR A 71 -0.20 -24.24 -38.39
CA THR A 71 -0.83 -23.56 -39.54
C THR A 71 -1.52 -24.51 -40.51
N ALA A 72 -1.12 -25.78 -40.55
CA ALA A 72 -1.73 -26.82 -41.36
C ALA A 72 -3.01 -27.43 -40.74
N GLY A 73 -3.38 -27.03 -39.52
CA GLY A 73 -4.62 -27.45 -38.89
C GLY A 73 -4.48 -28.47 -37.76
N HIS A 74 -3.25 -28.79 -37.33
CA HIS A 74 -3.04 -29.57 -36.10
C HIS A 74 -3.29 -28.66 -34.89
N VAL A 75 -4.56 -28.45 -34.57
CA VAL A 75 -4.95 -27.44 -33.58
C VAL A 75 -5.75 -28.08 -32.46
N ASN A 76 -5.05 -28.43 -31.38
CA ASN A 76 -5.64 -28.90 -30.14
C ASN A 76 -4.88 -28.30 -28.94
N ALA A 77 -5.45 -28.43 -27.73
CA ALA A 77 -4.90 -27.81 -26.53
C ALA A 77 -3.51 -28.34 -26.15
N ILE A 78 -3.27 -29.65 -26.32
CA ILE A 78 -1.99 -30.30 -26.01
C ILE A 78 -0.90 -29.74 -26.93
N PHE A 79 -1.17 -29.75 -28.23
CA PHE A 79 -0.23 -29.29 -29.25
C PHE A 79 0.07 -27.79 -29.12
N ALA A 80 -0.94 -26.96 -28.79
CA ALA A 80 -0.72 -25.55 -28.49
C ALA A 80 0.24 -25.35 -27.30
N GLY A 81 0.15 -26.20 -26.28
CA GLY A 81 1.11 -26.26 -25.17
C GLY A 81 2.52 -26.60 -25.64
N GLU A 82 2.67 -27.63 -26.47
CA GLU A 82 3.97 -28.04 -27.03
C GLU A 82 4.63 -26.96 -27.87
N VAL A 83 3.87 -26.20 -28.66
CA VAL A 83 4.39 -25.06 -29.43
C VAL A 83 4.90 -23.97 -28.48
N GLN A 84 4.17 -23.68 -27.40
CA GLN A 84 4.58 -22.69 -26.41
C GLN A 84 5.85 -23.11 -25.66
N ASP A 85 5.98 -24.39 -25.31
CA ASP A 85 7.18 -24.92 -24.66
C ASP A 85 8.41 -24.88 -25.59
N ALA A 86 8.23 -25.23 -26.86
CA ALA A 86 9.29 -25.09 -27.86
C ALA A 86 9.74 -23.63 -28.03
N LEU A 87 8.80 -22.69 -28.09
CA LEU A 87 9.12 -21.26 -28.18
C LEU A 87 9.83 -20.72 -26.94
N ARG A 88 9.41 -21.15 -25.74
CA ARG A 88 10.08 -20.79 -24.48
C ARG A 88 11.52 -21.29 -24.45
N LEU A 89 11.74 -22.53 -24.87
CA LEU A 89 13.07 -23.13 -24.98
C LEU A 89 13.95 -22.38 -26.00
N PHE A 90 13.37 -22.02 -27.15
CA PHE A 90 14.07 -21.22 -28.15
C PHE A 90 14.46 -19.82 -27.63
N GLU A 91 13.56 -19.14 -26.91
CA GLU A 91 13.88 -17.85 -26.30
C GLU A 91 15.04 -17.97 -25.30
N GLU A 92 15.04 -19.02 -24.47
CA GLU A 92 16.11 -19.28 -23.51
C GLU A 92 17.46 -19.53 -24.21
N ALA A 93 17.46 -20.35 -25.27
CA ALA A 93 18.65 -20.60 -26.09
C ALA A 93 19.15 -19.31 -26.77
N ALA A 94 18.25 -18.51 -27.35
CA ALA A 94 18.59 -17.26 -28.02
C ALA A 94 19.17 -16.22 -27.05
N ARG A 95 18.61 -16.12 -25.84
CA ARG A 95 19.10 -15.23 -24.78
C ARG A 95 20.49 -15.64 -24.30
N THR A 96 20.79 -16.93 -24.26
CA THR A 96 22.09 -17.45 -23.82
C THR A 96 23.23 -16.99 -24.72
N ILE A 97 22.98 -16.82 -26.02
CA ILE A 97 24.02 -16.49 -27.02
C ILE A 97 23.95 -15.03 -27.47
N GLY A 98 22.81 -14.36 -27.28
CA GLY A 98 22.63 -12.97 -27.68
C GLY A 98 22.32 -12.77 -29.17
N HIS A 99 21.88 -13.81 -29.89
CA HIS A 99 21.48 -13.74 -31.31
C HIS A 99 20.11 -13.07 -31.49
N ARG A 100 20.07 -11.74 -31.31
CA ARG A 100 18.84 -10.94 -31.32
C ARG A 100 18.07 -10.98 -32.64
N GLU A 101 18.75 -10.96 -33.78
CA GLU A 101 18.09 -10.90 -35.10
C GLU A 101 17.31 -12.18 -35.41
N LEU A 102 17.93 -13.34 -35.21
CA LEU A 102 17.31 -14.66 -35.42
C LEU A 102 16.14 -14.89 -34.44
N ALA A 103 16.31 -14.46 -33.19
CA ALA A 103 15.24 -14.48 -32.19
C ALA A 103 14.04 -13.66 -32.67
N THR A 104 14.31 -12.44 -33.15
CA THR A 104 13.28 -11.52 -33.65
C THR A 104 12.54 -12.10 -34.84
N SER A 105 13.25 -12.61 -35.85
CA SER A 105 12.63 -13.18 -37.06
C SER A 105 11.76 -14.40 -36.73
N THR A 106 12.26 -15.29 -35.87
CA THR A 106 11.54 -16.52 -35.50
C THR A 106 10.28 -16.21 -34.70
N ILE A 107 10.36 -15.29 -33.73
CA ILE A 107 9.19 -14.89 -32.94
C ILE A 107 8.17 -14.13 -33.79
N ARG A 108 8.61 -13.28 -34.74
CA ARG A 108 7.69 -12.65 -35.72
C ARG A 108 6.97 -13.69 -36.59
N ASN A 109 7.66 -14.74 -37.03
CA ASN A 109 7.05 -15.84 -37.76
C ASN A 109 6.00 -16.58 -36.91
N ALA A 110 6.29 -16.80 -35.62
CA ALA A 110 5.32 -17.34 -34.68
C ALA A 110 4.08 -16.44 -34.56
N CYS A 111 4.26 -15.11 -34.48
CA CYS A 111 3.13 -14.17 -34.45
C CYS A 111 2.25 -14.27 -35.70
N ASN A 112 2.87 -14.40 -36.88
CA ASN A 112 2.14 -14.59 -38.14
C ASN A 112 1.33 -15.90 -38.14
N ALA A 113 1.95 -16.99 -37.71
CA ALA A 113 1.31 -18.30 -37.59
C ALA A 113 0.11 -18.25 -36.63
N TYR A 114 0.27 -17.70 -35.43
CA TYR A 114 -0.82 -17.59 -34.46
C TYR A 114 -1.98 -16.72 -34.94
N ARG A 115 -1.68 -15.63 -35.66
CA ARG A 115 -2.73 -14.81 -36.31
C ARG A 115 -3.52 -15.59 -37.35
N GLN A 116 -2.82 -16.30 -38.23
CA GLN A 116 -3.42 -17.11 -39.28
C GLN A 116 -4.29 -18.22 -38.67
N VAL A 117 -3.77 -18.91 -37.65
CA VAL A 117 -4.48 -20.01 -36.97
C VAL A 117 -5.71 -19.49 -36.23
N ALA A 118 -5.61 -18.36 -35.52
CA ALA A 118 -6.76 -17.75 -34.86
C ALA A 118 -7.86 -17.34 -35.84
N HIS A 119 -7.49 -16.97 -37.08
CA HIS A 119 -8.45 -16.64 -38.14
C HIS A 119 -9.11 -17.88 -38.73
N ASN A 120 -8.33 -18.93 -39.02
CA ASN A 120 -8.80 -20.13 -39.70
C ASN A 120 -9.52 -21.12 -38.75
N TYR A 121 -9.16 -21.10 -37.47
CA TYR A 121 -9.63 -22.05 -36.45
C TYR A 121 -10.17 -21.29 -35.23
N PRO A 122 -11.46 -20.91 -35.22
CA PRO A 122 -12.05 -20.12 -34.13
C PRO A 122 -11.92 -20.76 -32.73
N ASN A 123 -11.98 -22.09 -32.66
CA ASN A 123 -11.77 -22.86 -31.43
C ASN A 123 -10.36 -22.69 -30.83
N ALA A 124 -9.40 -22.22 -31.63
CA ALA A 124 -8.01 -22.01 -31.24
C ALA A 124 -7.67 -20.54 -30.93
N ALA A 125 -8.60 -19.62 -31.18
CA ALA A 125 -8.36 -18.20 -31.09
C ALA A 125 -7.88 -17.80 -29.68
N ALA A 126 -8.44 -18.39 -28.62
CA ALA A 126 -8.06 -18.09 -27.24
C ALA A 126 -6.59 -18.45 -26.96
N VAL A 127 -6.15 -19.66 -27.35
CA VAL A 127 -4.75 -20.11 -27.14
C VAL A 127 -3.76 -19.35 -28.01
N CYS A 128 -4.17 -18.95 -29.22
CA CYS A 128 -3.35 -18.11 -30.10
C CYS A 128 -3.18 -16.70 -29.52
N ALA A 129 -4.22 -16.11 -28.92
CA ALA A 129 -4.11 -14.82 -28.25
C ALA A 129 -3.15 -14.86 -27.06
N ASP A 130 -3.18 -15.93 -26.25
CA ASP A 130 -2.24 -16.11 -25.14
C ASP A 130 -0.79 -16.27 -25.64
N ALA A 131 -0.60 -16.99 -26.75
CA ALA A 131 0.70 -17.14 -27.36
C ALA A 131 1.23 -15.82 -27.95
N LEU A 132 0.38 -15.04 -28.63
CA LEU A 132 0.72 -13.71 -29.13
C LEU A 132 1.10 -12.74 -28.02
N ALA A 133 0.41 -12.78 -26.87
CA ALA A 133 0.78 -11.98 -25.71
C ALA A 133 2.18 -12.34 -25.19
N LYS A 134 2.53 -13.64 -25.14
CA LYS A 134 3.89 -14.10 -24.78
C LYS A 134 4.93 -13.65 -25.81
N CYS A 135 4.64 -13.77 -27.11
CA CYS A 135 5.51 -13.26 -28.16
C CYS A 135 5.77 -11.75 -28.01
N GLY A 136 4.74 -10.97 -27.65
CA GLY A 136 4.89 -9.54 -27.34
C GLY A 136 5.88 -9.27 -26.19
N VAL A 137 5.85 -10.07 -25.13
CA VAL A 137 6.81 -9.98 -24.02
C VAL A 137 8.24 -10.29 -24.47
N TRP A 138 8.45 -11.35 -25.24
CA TRP A 138 9.78 -11.71 -25.72
C TRP A 138 10.35 -10.70 -26.71
N LEU A 139 9.51 -10.14 -27.59
CA LEU A 139 9.92 -9.10 -28.54
C LEU A 139 10.20 -7.76 -27.87
N LEU A 140 9.74 -7.53 -26.65
CA LEU A 140 9.75 -6.21 -26.01
C LEU A 140 11.12 -5.50 -26.01
N ARG A 141 12.21 -6.27 -25.83
CA ARG A 141 13.59 -5.75 -25.84
C ARG A 141 14.32 -5.96 -27.17
N LEU A 142 13.74 -6.75 -28.07
CA LEU A 142 14.33 -7.11 -29.36
C LEU A 142 13.82 -6.19 -30.48
N ASP A 143 12.51 -6.00 -30.50
CA ASP A 143 11.77 -5.14 -31.42
C ASP A 143 10.48 -4.63 -30.75
N PRO A 144 10.52 -3.44 -30.14
CA PRO A 144 9.36 -2.83 -29.50
C PRO A 144 8.15 -2.63 -30.42
N ASN A 145 8.36 -2.46 -31.74
CA ASN A 145 7.26 -2.23 -32.67
C ASN A 145 6.54 -3.54 -32.99
N ALA A 146 7.28 -4.64 -33.24
CA ALA A 146 6.65 -5.95 -33.37
C ALA A 146 6.04 -6.43 -32.05
N ALA A 147 6.62 -6.08 -30.90
CA ALA A 147 6.01 -6.36 -29.60
C ALA A 147 4.63 -5.71 -29.46
N VAL A 148 4.52 -4.41 -29.81
CA VAL A 148 3.22 -3.70 -29.81
C VAL A 148 2.24 -4.34 -30.80
N ALA A 149 2.71 -4.72 -31.99
CA ALA A 149 1.87 -5.39 -32.99
C ALA A 149 1.32 -6.72 -32.46
N ALA A 150 2.17 -7.58 -31.91
CA ALA A 150 1.77 -8.88 -31.33
C ALA A 150 0.78 -8.72 -30.16
N SER A 151 1.03 -7.78 -29.24
CA SER A 151 0.11 -7.47 -28.15
C SER A 151 -1.23 -6.93 -28.66
N LEU A 152 -1.23 -6.12 -29.73
CA LEU A 152 -2.45 -5.60 -30.34
C LEU A 152 -3.25 -6.70 -31.06
N ASP A 153 -2.57 -7.64 -31.72
CA ASP A 153 -3.21 -8.81 -32.33
C ASP A 153 -3.89 -9.68 -31.27
N ALA A 154 -3.22 -9.92 -30.13
CA ALA A 154 -3.81 -10.62 -28.98
C ALA A 154 -5.06 -9.89 -28.45
N VAL A 155 -5.00 -8.57 -28.28
CA VAL A 155 -6.14 -7.73 -27.87
C VAL A 155 -7.28 -7.83 -28.86
N THR A 156 -7.00 -7.81 -30.17
CA THR A 156 -8.01 -7.90 -31.23
C THR A 156 -8.73 -9.24 -31.21
N ILE A 157 -8.01 -10.33 -30.99
CA ILE A 157 -8.61 -11.66 -30.86
C ILE A 157 -9.45 -11.75 -29.59
N ARG A 158 -8.92 -11.30 -28.43
CA ARG A 158 -9.65 -11.32 -27.15
C ARG A 158 -10.87 -10.42 -27.16
N ALA A 159 -10.84 -9.30 -27.88
CA ALA A 159 -11.99 -8.43 -28.10
C ALA A 159 -13.12 -9.16 -28.83
N ARG A 160 -12.81 -9.91 -29.90
CA ARG A 160 -13.82 -10.71 -30.63
C ARG A 160 -14.40 -11.81 -29.74
N LEU A 161 -13.55 -12.50 -28.98
CA LEU A 161 -13.99 -13.52 -28.03
C LEU A 161 -14.89 -12.93 -26.95
N PHE A 162 -14.54 -11.77 -26.39
CA PHE A 162 -15.36 -11.06 -25.40
C PHE A 162 -16.67 -10.53 -25.97
N ALA A 163 -16.69 -10.10 -27.23
CA ALA A 163 -17.92 -9.68 -27.89
C ALA A 163 -18.93 -10.84 -28.00
N ALA A 164 -18.43 -12.05 -28.27
CA ALA A 164 -19.22 -13.27 -28.37
C ALA A 164 -19.60 -13.87 -27.00
N ASP A 165 -18.68 -13.83 -26.04
CA ASP A 165 -18.82 -14.41 -24.70
C ASP A 165 -18.35 -13.40 -23.63
N PRO A 166 -19.29 -12.75 -22.91
CA PRO A 166 -18.96 -11.80 -21.85
C PRO A 166 -18.09 -12.37 -20.71
N ASP A 167 -18.09 -13.68 -20.48
CA ASP A 167 -17.30 -14.31 -19.41
C ASP A 167 -15.78 -14.25 -19.72
N GLN A 168 -15.40 -13.89 -20.95
CA GLN A 168 -14.00 -13.64 -21.35
C GLN A 168 -13.45 -12.29 -20.89
N ALA A 169 -14.25 -11.49 -20.18
CA ALA A 169 -13.91 -10.18 -19.63
C ALA A 169 -12.50 -10.10 -19.02
N ALA A 170 -12.19 -10.97 -18.06
CA ALA A 170 -10.91 -10.97 -17.35
C ALA A 170 -9.71 -11.18 -18.28
N ARG A 171 -9.85 -12.09 -19.26
CA ARG A 171 -8.82 -12.39 -20.26
C ARG A 171 -8.61 -11.22 -21.20
N TYR A 172 -9.69 -10.54 -21.58
CA TYR A 172 -9.61 -9.35 -22.42
C TYR A 172 -8.93 -8.18 -21.70
N LEU A 173 -9.30 -7.90 -20.44
CA LEU A 173 -8.62 -6.90 -19.60
C LEU A 173 -7.13 -7.21 -19.42
N SER A 174 -6.78 -8.49 -19.22
CA SER A 174 -5.39 -8.93 -19.13
C SER A 174 -4.60 -8.61 -20.40
N SER A 175 -5.15 -8.88 -21.59
CA SER A 175 -4.49 -8.51 -22.85
C SER A 175 -4.37 -7.01 -23.06
N LEU A 176 -5.38 -6.23 -22.66
CA LEU A 176 -5.32 -4.76 -22.68
C LEU A 176 -4.22 -4.21 -21.76
N ASN A 177 -4.08 -4.78 -20.56
CA ASN A 177 -3.01 -4.47 -19.63
C ASN A 177 -1.63 -4.75 -20.24
N THR A 178 -1.46 -5.92 -20.86
CA THR A 178 -0.22 -6.28 -21.57
C THR A 178 0.11 -5.26 -22.66
N LEU A 179 -0.87 -4.90 -23.50
CA LEU A 179 -0.67 -3.88 -24.55
C LEU A 179 -0.23 -2.53 -23.98
N LEU A 180 -0.88 -2.02 -22.92
CA LEU A 180 -0.50 -0.76 -22.29
C LEU A 180 0.94 -0.82 -21.76
N ARG A 181 1.32 -1.92 -21.09
CA ARG A 181 2.70 -2.13 -20.60
C ARG A 181 3.71 -2.17 -21.75
N THR A 182 3.40 -2.87 -22.83
CA THR A 182 4.24 -2.91 -24.04
C THR A 182 4.41 -1.51 -24.64
N LEU A 183 3.35 -0.69 -24.66
CA LEU A 183 3.40 0.68 -25.17
C LEU A 183 4.27 1.60 -24.31
N MET A 184 4.27 1.40 -22.98
CA MET A 184 5.04 2.22 -22.03
C MET A 184 6.55 1.97 -22.05
N VAL A 185 7.00 0.83 -22.58
CA VAL A 185 8.43 0.50 -22.59
C VAL A 185 9.18 1.39 -23.56
N GLY A 186 10.20 2.09 -23.04
CA GLY A 186 11.00 3.05 -23.81
C GLY A 186 10.25 4.32 -24.22
N ARG A 187 9.04 4.56 -23.69
CA ARG A 187 8.22 5.74 -24.00
C ARG A 187 7.80 6.49 -22.74
N GLN A 188 7.60 7.80 -22.86
CA GLN A 188 6.98 8.58 -21.79
C GLN A 188 5.52 8.15 -21.57
N ARG A 189 5.03 8.27 -20.33
CA ARG A 189 3.69 7.81 -19.93
C ARG A 189 2.55 8.44 -20.74
N LYS A 190 2.60 9.76 -20.96
CA LYS A 190 1.54 10.51 -21.67
C LYS A 190 1.32 10.05 -23.12
N PRO A 191 2.35 9.99 -23.99
CA PRO A 191 2.18 9.48 -25.36
C PRO A 191 1.78 8.00 -25.40
N ALA A 192 2.32 7.15 -24.51
CA ALA A 192 1.93 5.74 -24.44
C ALA A 192 0.44 5.56 -24.13
N ILE A 193 -0.11 6.33 -23.18
CA ILE A 193 -1.55 6.32 -22.86
C ILE A 193 -2.39 6.83 -24.04
N ALA A 194 -1.93 7.86 -24.77
CA ALA A 194 -2.65 8.37 -25.94
C ALA A 194 -2.73 7.30 -27.05
N MET A 195 -1.62 6.65 -27.38
CA MET A 195 -1.58 5.54 -28.35
C MET A 195 -2.44 4.37 -27.89
N TYR A 196 -2.38 4.03 -26.60
CA TYR A 196 -3.23 2.98 -26.04
C TYR A 196 -4.72 3.30 -26.23
N ARG A 197 -5.15 4.53 -25.94
CA ARG A 197 -6.54 4.96 -26.10
C ARG A 197 -7.01 4.88 -27.55
N GLU A 198 -6.16 5.26 -28.50
CA GLU A 198 -6.45 5.11 -29.94
C GLU A 198 -6.69 3.64 -30.32
N ARG A 199 -5.80 2.74 -29.88
CA ARG A 199 -5.94 1.30 -30.16
C ARG A 199 -7.11 0.65 -29.42
N TYR A 200 -7.36 1.05 -28.18
CA TYR A 200 -8.52 0.63 -27.42
C TYR A 200 -9.81 1.05 -28.12
N ALA A 201 -9.93 2.30 -28.57
CA ALA A 201 -11.12 2.80 -29.26
C ALA A 201 -11.34 2.14 -30.63
N ALA A 202 -10.27 1.74 -31.31
CA ALA A 202 -10.35 1.04 -32.60
C ALA A 202 -10.91 -0.40 -32.48
N VAL A 203 -10.76 -1.04 -31.32
CA VAL A 203 -11.08 -2.46 -31.13
C VAL A 203 -12.28 -2.66 -30.18
N THR A 204 -12.44 -1.79 -29.19
CA THR A 204 -13.50 -1.88 -28.17
C THR A 204 -14.71 -1.05 -28.58
N THR A 205 -15.82 -1.71 -28.89
CA THR A 205 -17.08 -1.02 -29.19
C THR A 205 -17.68 -0.35 -27.95
N PRO A 206 -18.57 0.65 -28.08
CA PRO A 206 -19.26 1.25 -26.94
C PRO A 206 -20.02 0.23 -26.09
N ALA A 207 -20.65 -0.77 -26.71
CA ALA A 207 -21.35 -1.84 -26.01
C ALA A 207 -20.39 -2.72 -25.17
N MET A 208 -19.22 -3.05 -25.73
CA MET A 208 -18.17 -3.77 -24.99
C MET A 208 -17.64 -2.93 -23.84
N ALA A 209 -17.39 -1.63 -24.05
CA ALA A 209 -16.93 -0.73 -22.99
C ALA A 209 -17.95 -0.64 -21.85
N GLN A 210 -19.25 -0.58 -22.16
CA GLN A 210 -20.30 -0.60 -21.14
C GLN A 210 -20.34 -1.93 -20.37
N ARG A 211 -20.16 -3.06 -21.05
CA ARG A 211 -20.03 -4.37 -20.37
C ARG A 211 -18.81 -4.42 -19.47
N LEU A 212 -17.66 -3.93 -19.93
CA LEU A 212 -16.43 -3.89 -19.13
C LEU A 212 -16.59 -3.05 -17.85
N ARG A 213 -17.31 -1.94 -17.93
CA ARG A 213 -17.67 -1.10 -16.77
C ARG A 213 -18.55 -1.84 -15.76
N GLY A 214 -19.44 -2.71 -16.25
CA GLY A 214 -20.33 -3.53 -15.41
C GLY A 214 -19.69 -4.77 -14.79
N ILE A 215 -18.42 -5.10 -15.08
CA ILE A 215 -17.76 -6.28 -14.52
C ILE A 215 -17.65 -6.16 -13.00
N LYS A 216 -17.89 -7.28 -12.31
CA LYS A 216 -17.77 -7.36 -10.85
C LYS A 216 -16.32 -7.23 -10.42
N VAL A 217 -16.08 -6.57 -9.30
CA VAL A 217 -14.72 -6.31 -8.80
C VAL A 217 -13.91 -7.58 -8.54
N GLU A 218 -14.58 -8.69 -8.22
CA GLU A 218 -13.99 -10.01 -8.04
C GLU A 218 -13.40 -10.59 -9.34
N ASP A 219 -13.98 -10.24 -10.49
CA ASP A 219 -13.66 -10.87 -11.78
C ASP A 219 -12.58 -10.08 -12.56
N ILE A 220 -12.13 -8.93 -12.03
CA ILE A 220 -11.16 -8.02 -12.68
C ILE A 220 -9.71 -8.49 -12.45
N GLY A 221 -9.49 -9.35 -11.44
CA GLY A 221 -8.15 -9.79 -11.04
C GLY A 221 -7.41 -8.79 -10.15
N PHE A 222 -8.14 -8.02 -9.34
CA PHE A 222 -7.57 -7.22 -8.26
C PHE A 222 -6.91 -8.09 -7.19
N THR A 223 -5.93 -7.53 -6.46
CA THR A 223 -5.40 -8.18 -5.26
C THR A 223 -6.50 -8.41 -4.21
N SER A 224 -6.35 -9.43 -3.37
CA SER A 224 -7.31 -9.75 -2.31
C SER A 224 -7.57 -8.57 -1.38
N LYS A 225 -6.54 -7.76 -1.11
CA LYS A 225 -6.63 -6.52 -0.34
C LYS A 225 -7.53 -5.48 -1.01
N THR A 226 -7.30 -5.22 -2.29
CA THR A 226 -8.10 -4.28 -3.09
C THR A 226 -9.56 -4.72 -3.19
N VAL A 227 -9.82 -6.01 -3.45
CA VAL A 227 -11.19 -6.55 -3.45
C VAL A 227 -11.87 -6.36 -2.09
N THR A 228 -11.15 -6.63 -0.99
CA THR A 228 -11.69 -6.46 0.37
C THR A 228 -12.05 -5.00 0.66
N ALA A 229 -11.18 -4.06 0.30
CA ALA A 229 -11.44 -2.63 0.48
C ALA A 229 -12.65 -2.17 -0.35
N LEU A 230 -12.74 -2.60 -1.62
CA LEU A 230 -13.85 -2.26 -2.50
C LEU A 230 -15.19 -2.84 -2.03
N ARG A 231 -15.20 -4.06 -1.47
CA ARG A 231 -16.40 -4.64 -0.83
C ARG A 231 -16.87 -3.84 0.37
N LYS A 232 -15.95 -3.38 1.23
CA LYS A 232 -16.30 -2.51 2.36
C LYS A 232 -16.89 -1.17 1.93
N LEU A 233 -16.55 -0.70 0.72
CA LEU A 233 -17.14 0.49 0.10
C LEU A 233 -18.39 0.18 -0.73
N GLU A 234 -18.93 -1.04 -0.64
CA GLU A 234 -20.11 -1.51 -1.38
C GLU A 234 -20.00 -1.31 -2.91
N CYS A 235 -18.76 -1.32 -3.42
CA CYS A 235 -18.45 -1.15 -4.82
C CYS A 235 -18.43 -2.50 -5.52
N ALA A 236 -19.57 -2.85 -6.10
CA ALA A 236 -19.76 -4.12 -6.79
C ALA A 236 -19.16 -4.18 -8.19
N THR A 237 -18.95 -3.05 -8.88
CA THR A 237 -18.52 -3.01 -10.29
C THR A 237 -17.45 -1.97 -10.56
N LEU A 238 -16.71 -2.12 -11.67
CA LEU A 238 -15.66 -1.19 -12.09
C LEU A 238 -16.18 0.23 -12.34
N GLU A 239 -17.41 0.37 -12.84
CA GLU A 239 -18.08 1.66 -13.01
C GLU A 239 -18.28 2.38 -11.68
N ARG A 240 -18.74 1.65 -10.65
CA ARG A 240 -18.95 2.19 -9.31
C ARG A 240 -17.65 2.66 -8.68
N ILE A 241 -16.55 1.93 -8.93
CA ILE A 241 -15.22 2.35 -8.48
C ILE A 241 -14.85 3.73 -9.04
N GLY A 242 -15.23 4.05 -10.28
CA GLY A 242 -14.93 5.35 -10.90
C GLY A 242 -15.55 6.56 -10.20
N TYR A 243 -16.55 6.34 -9.34
CA TYR A 243 -17.17 7.37 -8.49
C TYR A 243 -16.50 7.50 -7.12
N LEU A 244 -15.61 6.59 -6.77
CA LEU A 244 -14.84 6.68 -5.54
C LEU A 244 -13.77 7.76 -5.62
N THR A 245 -13.35 8.20 -4.45
CA THR A 245 -12.17 9.06 -4.29
C THR A 245 -10.98 8.26 -3.81
N GLN A 246 -9.78 8.78 -4.07
CA GLN A 246 -8.53 8.19 -3.54
C GLN A 246 -8.60 8.07 -2.01
N GLN A 247 -9.18 9.07 -1.35
CA GLN A 247 -9.33 9.10 0.11
C GLN A 247 -10.25 8.01 0.66
N GLN A 248 -11.37 7.71 -0.01
CA GLN A 248 -12.26 6.60 0.40
C GLN A 248 -11.55 5.25 0.37
N ILE A 249 -10.69 5.03 -0.64
CA ILE A 249 -9.89 3.81 -0.76
C ILE A 249 -8.81 3.78 0.33
N LEU A 250 -8.07 4.87 0.52
CA LEU A 250 -7.02 4.97 1.55
C LEU A 250 -7.55 4.68 2.96
N TYR A 251 -8.75 5.16 3.26
CA TYR A 251 -9.38 4.93 4.56
C TYR A 251 -9.61 3.44 4.82
N GLN A 252 -10.04 2.68 3.81
CA GLN A 252 -10.30 1.25 3.94
C GLN A 252 -9.05 0.38 3.91
N THR A 253 -7.93 0.92 3.41
CA THR A 253 -6.68 0.19 3.21
C THR A 253 -5.56 0.62 4.17
N SER A 254 -5.89 1.42 5.18
CA SER A 254 -4.93 1.97 6.17
C SER A 254 -3.80 2.76 5.52
N GLY A 255 -4.12 3.56 4.50
CA GLY A 255 -3.15 4.45 3.83
C GLY A 255 -2.35 3.82 2.69
N ASP A 256 -2.77 2.67 2.16
CA ASP A 256 -2.04 1.98 1.11
C ASP A 256 -2.24 2.61 -0.28
N LEU A 257 -1.20 3.28 -0.76
CA LEU A 257 -1.14 3.89 -2.09
C LEU A 257 -1.11 2.86 -3.22
N ALA A 258 -0.60 1.65 -3.00
CA ALA A 258 -0.55 0.62 -4.04
C ALA A 258 -1.97 0.20 -4.47
N THR A 259 -2.92 0.20 -3.54
CA THR A 259 -4.34 -0.07 -3.87
C THR A 259 -4.93 1.01 -4.77
N ILE A 260 -4.59 2.29 -4.55
CA ILE A 260 -5.01 3.38 -5.45
C ILE A 260 -4.39 3.23 -6.83
N GLU A 261 -3.09 2.91 -6.90
CA GLU A 261 -2.40 2.72 -8.17
C GLU A 261 -3.02 1.57 -8.97
N GLU A 262 -3.31 0.45 -8.31
CA GLU A 262 -3.96 -0.71 -8.91
C GLU A 262 -5.35 -0.35 -9.46
N VAL A 263 -6.15 0.37 -8.69
CA VAL A 263 -7.49 0.83 -9.12
C VAL A 263 -7.40 1.80 -10.28
N ASN A 264 -6.58 2.85 -10.17
CA ASN A 264 -6.38 3.84 -11.23
C ASN A 264 -5.87 3.20 -12.51
N TRP A 265 -5.04 2.17 -12.40
CA TRP A 265 -4.57 1.41 -13.54
C TRP A 265 -5.73 0.70 -14.25
N GLN A 266 -6.59 -0.02 -13.53
CA GLN A 266 -7.76 -0.69 -14.12
C GLN A 266 -8.77 0.29 -14.72
N LEU A 267 -9.03 1.42 -14.06
CA LEU A 267 -9.88 2.48 -14.60
C LEU A 267 -9.32 3.02 -15.92
N ALA A 268 -8.00 3.26 -16.00
CA ALA A 268 -7.35 3.75 -17.19
C ALA A 268 -7.44 2.76 -18.38
N LEU A 269 -7.42 1.46 -18.12
CA LEU A 269 -7.53 0.43 -19.16
C LEU A 269 -8.88 0.49 -19.89
N ILE A 270 -9.95 0.89 -19.23
CA ILE A 270 -11.28 0.97 -19.86
C ILE A 270 -11.72 2.41 -20.16
N GLY A 271 -10.76 3.33 -20.19
CA GLY A 271 -11.00 4.73 -20.53
C GLY A 271 -11.77 5.52 -19.47
N LEU A 272 -11.86 5.01 -18.23
CA LEU A 272 -12.40 5.78 -17.11
C LEU A 272 -11.33 6.76 -16.58
N LYS A 273 -11.81 7.83 -15.96
CA LYS A 273 -10.92 8.80 -15.31
C LYS A 273 -10.27 8.14 -14.09
N PRO A 274 -9.01 8.51 -13.76
CA PRO A 274 -8.45 8.14 -12.48
C PRO A 274 -9.32 8.73 -11.35
N LEU A 275 -9.29 8.07 -10.20
CA LEU A 275 -9.94 8.52 -8.98
C LEU A 275 -9.53 9.95 -8.68
N ALA A 276 -10.52 10.80 -8.44
CA ALA A 276 -10.26 12.14 -7.90
C ALA A 276 -9.61 12.00 -6.52
N ALA A 277 -8.75 12.95 -6.15
CA ALA A 277 -8.16 13.01 -4.81
C ALA A 277 -9.24 12.94 -3.70
N GLY A 278 -10.46 13.41 -4.03
CA GLY A 278 -11.56 13.59 -3.10
C GLY A 278 -11.40 14.90 -2.36
N ALA A 279 -12.52 15.60 -2.16
CA ALA A 279 -12.65 16.53 -1.06
C ALA A 279 -13.35 15.76 0.07
N MET A 280 -13.02 16.06 1.33
CA MET A 280 -13.76 15.53 2.48
C MET A 280 -15.25 15.81 2.27
N PRO A 281 -16.13 14.80 2.20
CA PRO A 281 -17.52 15.01 2.58
C PRO A 281 -17.49 15.37 4.07
N ASP A 282 -18.22 16.42 4.47
CA ASP A 282 -18.51 16.63 5.89
C ASP A 282 -19.12 15.33 6.42
N GLN A 283 -18.37 14.65 7.30
CA GLN A 283 -18.84 13.39 7.84
C GLN A 283 -20.03 13.69 8.77
N PRO A 284 -21.18 13.01 8.65
CA PRO A 284 -22.03 12.85 9.80
C PRO A 284 -21.23 12.08 10.85
N SER A 285 -21.07 12.69 12.02
CA SER A 285 -20.38 12.15 13.19
C SER A 285 -20.89 10.74 13.47
N LYS A 286 -20.14 9.71 13.09
CA LYS A 286 -20.40 8.35 13.60
C LYS A 286 -19.77 8.25 15.00
N PRO A 287 -20.44 7.55 15.93
CA PRO A 287 -20.02 7.54 17.34
C PRO A 287 -18.61 6.96 17.44
N MET A 288 -17.71 7.75 18.03
CA MET A 288 -16.36 7.35 18.34
C MET A 288 -16.42 6.55 19.64
N GLU A 289 -15.91 5.31 19.67
CA GLU A 289 -15.77 4.60 20.94
C GLU A 289 -14.61 5.23 21.73
N ILE A 290 -14.98 6.14 22.64
CA ILE A 290 -14.12 6.78 23.63
C ILE A 290 -14.51 6.16 24.97
N SER A 291 -13.60 5.41 25.57
CA SER A 291 -13.72 5.03 26.98
C SER A 291 -12.63 5.77 27.76
N THR A 292 -13.07 6.53 28.77
CA THR A 292 -12.31 7.25 29.82
C THR A 292 -11.73 8.62 29.42
N SER A 293 -12.26 9.68 30.04
CA SER A 293 -11.72 11.05 29.97
C SER A 293 -10.21 11.07 30.26
N PHE A 294 -9.48 12.04 29.70
CA PHE A 294 -8.09 12.26 30.10
C PHE A 294 -7.62 13.70 29.83
N GLY A 295 -6.62 14.14 30.60
CA GLY A 295 -5.89 15.37 30.41
C GLY A 295 -4.39 15.11 30.52
N ALA A 296 -3.63 15.53 29.52
CA ALA A 296 -2.17 15.39 29.50
C ALA A 296 -1.51 16.63 28.88
N LEU A 297 -0.28 16.90 29.27
CA LEU A 297 0.51 18.01 28.76
C LEU A 297 1.64 17.51 27.86
N GLY A 298 1.80 18.11 26.68
CA GLY A 298 3.01 18.04 25.89
C GLY A 298 3.90 19.24 26.16
N VAL A 299 5.07 19.03 26.75
CA VAL A 299 6.08 20.06 27.02
C VAL A 299 7.14 20.02 25.93
N ARG A 300 7.36 21.15 25.24
CA ARG A 300 8.32 21.23 24.14
C ARG A 300 9.74 21.44 24.65
N CYS A 301 10.46 20.36 24.91
CA CYS A 301 11.85 20.39 25.37
C CYS A 301 12.73 19.49 24.50
N SER A 302 13.47 20.07 23.56
CA SER A 302 14.35 19.33 22.62
C SER A 302 15.74 19.02 23.19
N SER A 303 15.94 19.15 24.50
CA SER A 303 17.20 18.80 25.16
C SER A 303 17.41 17.29 25.19
N ARG A 304 18.66 16.84 25.14
CA ARG A 304 19.01 15.41 25.36
C ARG A 304 18.57 14.92 26.74
N ASN A 305 18.55 15.81 27.74
CA ASN A 305 18.13 15.53 29.11
C ASN A 305 16.72 16.08 29.42
N ALA A 306 15.84 16.17 28.41
CA ALA A 306 14.52 16.80 28.53
C ALA A 306 13.68 16.29 29.71
N VAL A 307 13.61 14.97 29.90
CA VAL A 307 12.84 14.36 31.01
C VAL A 307 13.37 14.83 32.37
N THR A 308 14.69 14.88 32.55
CA THR A 308 15.31 15.33 33.80
C THR A 308 15.02 16.80 34.08
N LEU A 309 15.09 17.66 33.05
CA LEU A 309 14.80 19.09 33.19
C LEU A 309 13.33 19.34 33.54
N VAL A 310 12.41 18.70 32.80
CA VAL A 310 10.97 18.81 33.06
C VAL A 310 10.61 18.26 34.45
N ARG A 311 11.23 17.15 34.86
CA ARG A 311 11.08 16.59 36.21
C ARG A 311 11.52 17.57 37.31
N ALA A 312 12.67 18.22 37.14
CA ALA A 312 13.15 19.20 38.11
C ALA A 312 12.23 20.42 38.20
N ALA A 313 11.74 20.92 37.07
CA ALA A 313 10.78 22.03 37.02
C ALA A 313 9.44 21.66 37.68
N LEU A 314 8.95 20.43 37.47
CA LEU A 314 7.77 19.93 38.16
C LEU A 314 7.98 19.91 39.67
N MET A 315 9.08 19.32 40.16
CA MET A 315 9.37 19.30 41.60
C MET A 315 9.41 20.72 42.19
N ALA A 316 10.07 21.66 41.52
CA ALA A 316 10.12 23.05 41.94
C ALA A 316 8.72 23.71 41.97
N ALA A 317 7.86 23.42 40.99
CA ALA A 317 6.50 23.94 40.92
C ALA A 317 5.63 23.46 42.09
N TYR A 318 5.66 22.17 42.42
CA TYR A 318 4.92 21.60 43.55
C TYR A 318 5.46 22.11 44.90
N VAL A 319 6.79 22.19 45.06
CA VAL A 319 7.42 22.72 46.28
C VAL A 319 7.06 24.19 46.51
N ALA A 320 6.99 25.00 45.45
CA ALA A 320 6.57 26.40 45.54
C ALA A 320 5.13 26.56 46.07
N ASP A 321 4.29 25.54 45.93
CA ASP A 321 2.91 25.52 46.42
C ASP A 321 2.76 24.72 47.74
N GLY A 322 3.87 24.25 48.34
CA GLY A 322 3.91 23.59 49.65
C GLY A 322 3.77 22.07 49.62
N ALA A 323 3.87 21.42 48.45
CA ALA A 323 3.87 19.97 48.32
C ALA A 323 5.31 19.41 48.22
N GLU A 324 5.56 18.27 48.87
CA GLU A 324 6.87 17.64 48.88
C GLU A 324 6.85 16.29 48.15
N VAL A 325 8.00 15.90 47.58
CA VAL A 325 8.14 14.59 46.95
C VAL A 325 8.25 13.52 48.03
N VAL A 326 7.30 12.58 48.02
CA VAL A 326 7.24 11.48 48.98
C VAL A 326 7.50 10.13 48.28
N PRO A 327 7.94 9.09 49.01
CA PRO A 327 7.96 7.72 48.48
C PRO A 327 6.56 7.24 48.13
N SER A 328 6.44 6.31 47.17
CA SER A 328 5.13 5.74 46.77
C SER A 328 4.35 5.13 47.94
N THR A 329 5.05 4.55 48.92
CA THR A 329 4.48 3.95 50.13
C THR A 329 3.96 4.96 51.16
N ALA A 330 4.38 6.23 51.08
CA ALA A 330 3.95 7.29 51.98
C ALA A 330 2.76 8.08 51.41
N TYR A 331 2.49 7.96 50.11
CA TYR A 331 1.33 8.59 49.48
C TYR A 331 0.03 7.86 49.89
N GLN A 332 -0.90 8.58 50.52
CA GLN A 332 -2.20 8.09 51.01
C GLN A 332 -2.18 6.93 52.04
N GLY A 333 -1.01 6.47 52.49
CA GLY A 333 -0.88 5.56 53.64
C GLY A 333 -1.40 4.12 53.44
N VAL A 334 -1.59 3.67 52.19
CA VAL A 334 -2.08 2.32 51.86
C VAL A 334 -1.11 1.60 50.91
N ALA A 335 -0.90 0.29 51.10
CA ALA A 335 -0.04 -0.52 50.23
C ALA A 335 -0.52 -0.50 48.76
N GLU A 336 0.41 -0.36 47.81
CA GLU A 336 0.22 -0.18 46.35
C GLU A 336 -0.83 -1.10 45.68
N LYS A 337 -1.10 -2.29 46.25
CA LYS A 337 -2.11 -3.23 45.74
C LYS A 337 -3.58 -2.83 45.98
N HIS A 338 -3.85 -1.79 46.76
CA HIS A 338 -5.21 -1.36 47.14
C HIS A 338 -5.55 0.06 46.69
N TRP A 339 -4.68 0.69 45.89
CA TRP A 339 -4.96 2.00 45.32
C TRP A 339 -5.95 1.87 44.16
N SER A 340 -7.21 2.24 44.39
CA SER A 340 -8.16 2.48 43.31
C SER A 340 -7.97 3.90 42.80
N THR A 341 -7.68 4.09 41.51
CA THR A 341 -7.61 5.42 40.90
C THR A 341 -8.98 6.11 41.02
N PRO A 342 -9.15 7.14 41.87
CA PRO A 342 -10.47 7.75 42.17
C PRO A 342 -11.08 8.35 40.90
N GLU A 343 -12.39 8.34 40.68
CA GLU A 343 -13.02 8.90 39.46
C GLU A 343 -12.53 10.33 39.12
N PRO A 344 -12.44 10.72 37.83
CA PRO A 344 -11.89 12.01 37.46
C PRO A 344 -12.88 13.13 37.79
N GLU A 345 -12.43 14.10 38.58
CA GLU A 345 -13.23 15.27 38.99
C GLU A 345 -12.63 16.56 38.43
N ALA A 346 -13.49 17.52 38.12
CA ALA A 346 -13.07 18.84 37.66
C ALA A 346 -12.39 19.61 38.79
N ASN A 347 -11.07 19.72 38.74
CA ASN A 347 -10.30 20.39 39.76
C ASN A 347 -10.22 21.90 39.49
N ARG A 348 -10.75 22.72 40.41
CA ARG A 348 -10.79 24.19 40.27
C ARG A 348 -9.78 24.92 41.16
N VAL A 349 -8.95 24.18 41.89
CA VAL A 349 -7.92 24.77 42.75
C VAL A 349 -6.87 25.46 41.87
N GLU A 350 -6.21 26.51 42.37
CA GLU A 350 -5.16 27.22 41.61
C GLU A 350 -3.75 26.78 42.01
N ARG A 351 -3.63 26.13 43.17
CA ARG A 351 -2.37 25.66 43.76
C ARG A 351 -2.20 24.16 43.55
N LEU A 352 -0.97 23.75 43.32
CA LEU A 352 -0.56 22.35 43.31
C LEU A 352 -0.52 21.81 44.75
N GLY A 353 -0.86 20.54 44.92
CA GLY A 353 -0.94 19.88 46.22
C GLY A 353 -0.50 18.43 46.10
N GLU A 354 -1.13 17.54 46.88
CA GLU A 354 -0.94 16.11 46.69
C GLU A 354 -1.27 15.71 45.25
N ASP A 355 -0.47 14.85 44.63
CA ASP A 355 -0.70 14.39 43.25
C ASP A 355 0.23 13.21 42.89
N VAL A 356 -0.11 12.53 41.80
CA VAL A 356 0.77 11.58 41.12
C VAL A 356 1.00 12.07 39.71
N VAL A 357 2.28 12.24 39.35
CA VAL A 357 2.67 12.78 38.05
C VAL A 357 3.60 11.83 37.34
N LEU A 358 3.20 11.41 36.13
CA LEU A 358 3.99 10.58 35.23
C LEU A 358 4.60 11.44 34.12
N ILE A 359 5.90 11.26 33.87
CA ILE A 359 6.70 12.04 32.93
C ILE A 359 7.35 11.10 31.91
N GLU A 360 7.05 11.26 30.63
CA GLU A 360 7.52 10.34 29.59
C GLU A 360 8.04 11.10 28.38
N LYS A 361 9.17 10.66 27.81
CA LYS A 361 9.61 11.18 26.52
C LYS A 361 8.79 10.52 25.41
N VAL A 362 8.05 11.31 24.64
CA VAL A 362 7.18 10.79 23.57
C VAL A 362 7.81 10.95 22.19
N SER A 363 8.61 12.00 22.00
CA SER A 363 9.36 12.24 20.77
C SER A 363 10.66 13.02 21.03
N GLU A 364 11.36 13.40 19.97
CA GLU A 364 12.51 14.31 20.06
C GLU A 364 12.11 15.68 20.63
N HIS A 365 10.90 16.16 20.29
CA HIS A 365 10.44 17.50 20.65
C HIS A 365 9.58 17.55 21.90
N TRP A 366 8.88 16.45 22.24
CA TRP A 366 7.84 16.45 23.26
C TRP A 366 8.14 15.51 24.43
N VAL A 367 7.96 16.05 25.64
CA VAL A 367 7.84 15.31 26.90
C VAL A 367 6.38 15.35 27.35
N SER A 368 5.78 14.19 27.56
CA SER A 368 4.45 14.05 28.13
C SER A 368 4.51 14.20 29.64
N VAL A 369 3.61 14.99 30.20
CA VAL A 369 3.35 15.08 31.65
C VAL A 369 1.88 14.76 31.88
N LYS A 370 1.61 13.74 32.69
CA LYS A 370 0.26 13.25 33.01
C LYS A 370 0.07 13.34 34.50
N SER A 371 -0.90 14.11 34.96
CA SER A 371 -1.23 14.28 36.37
C SER A 371 -2.54 13.58 36.68
N LEU A 372 -2.63 12.97 37.87
CA LEU A 372 -3.84 12.33 38.33
C LEU A 372 -4.89 13.36 38.78
N ASN A 373 -4.46 14.43 39.46
CA ASN A 373 -5.36 15.45 39.99
C ASN A 373 -5.73 16.56 39.00
N TRP A 374 -5.02 16.66 37.88
CA TRP A 374 -5.26 17.67 36.83
C TRP A 374 -5.74 17.06 35.51
N GLU A 375 -6.30 15.85 35.55
CA GLU A 375 -6.86 15.19 34.38
C GLU A 375 -8.03 15.99 33.78
N ILE A 376 -8.86 16.61 34.63
CA ILE A 376 -9.93 17.52 34.22
C ILE A 376 -9.64 18.90 34.81
N ALA A 377 -8.89 19.71 34.06
CA ALA A 377 -8.53 21.09 34.44
C ALA A 377 -9.39 22.12 33.69
N PRO A 378 -9.66 23.31 34.26
CA PRO A 378 -10.35 24.38 33.57
C PRO A 378 -9.50 24.91 32.40
N VAL A 379 -10.16 25.20 31.29
CA VAL A 379 -9.53 25.68 30.06
C VAL A 379 -8.67 26.92 30.32
N GLY A 380 -7.42 26.87 29.87
CA GLY A 380 -6.48 27.98 29.99
C GLY A 380 -6.00 28.27 31.42
N LYS A 381 -6.45 27.50 32.42
CA LYS A 381 -6.10 27.67 33.83
C LYS A 381 -5.41 26.46 34.44
N HIS A 382 -4.87 25.55 33.62
CA HIS A 382 -4.15 24.39 34.12
C HIS A 382 -2.86 24.84 34.83
N PRO A 383 -2.71 24.66 36.17
CA PRO A 383 -1.62 25.27 36.94
C PRO A 383 -0.24 24.73 36.56
N LEU A 384 -0.11 23.42 36.31
CA LEU A 384 1.13 22.84 35.78
C LEU A 384 1.50 23.40 34.41
N ALA A 385 0.53 23.53 33.50
CA ALA A 385 0.80 24.10 32.18
C ALA A 385 1.26 25.55 32.30
N LEU A 386 0.63 26.35 33.15
CA LEU A 386 1.04 27.73 33.41
C LEU A 386 2.47 27.81 33.96
N ARG A 387 2.83 27.01 34.98
CA ARG A 387 4.18 27.02 35.56
C ARG A 387 5.25 26.55 34.56
N LEU A 388 5.03 25.40 33.92
CA LEU A 388 5.97 24.87 32.92
C LEU A 388 6.09 25.79 31.70
N SER A 389 5.02 26.52 31.36
CA SER A 389 5.02 27.45 30.24
C SER A 389 5.92 28.68 30.41
N GLN A 390 6.42 28.93 31.63
CA GLN A 390 7.41 29.97 31.88
C GLN A 390 8.76 29.63 31.24
N GLU A 391 9.07 28.33 31.09
CA GLU A 391 10.34 27.85 30.57
C GLU A 391 10.23 27.23 29.16
N TRP A 392 9.10 26.58 28.84
CA TRP A 392 8.90 25.90 27.54
C TRP A 392 7.51 26.12 26.97
N PRO A 393 7.29 26.10 25.65
CA PRO A 393 5.94 25.99 25.11
C PRO A 393 5.26 24.70 25.60
N VAL A 394 4.01 24.81 26.07
CA VAL A 394 3.23 23.67 26.59
C VAL A 394 1.89 23.59 25.87
N VAL A 395 1.48 22.38 25.51
CA VAL A 395 0.15 22.11 24.95
C VAL A 395 -0.59 21.16 25.87
N SER A 396 -1.74 21.56 26.41
CA SER A 396 -2.65 20.63 27.07
C SER A 396 -3.54 19.96 26.04
N VAL A 397 -3.67 18.64 26.11
CA VAL A 397 -4.60 17.82 25.34
C VAL A 397 -5.58 17.21 26.31
N ALA A 398 -6.85 17.57 26.19
CA ALA A 398 -7.92 17.09 27.06
C ALA A 398 -9.05 16.45 26.25
N THR A 399 -9.57 15.33 26.75
CA THR A 399 -10.76 14.64 26.24
C THR A 399 -11.71 14.42 27.39
N THR A 400 -12.98 14.82 27.25
CA THR A 400 -14.02 14.55 28.25
C THR A 400 -15.06 13.62 27.63
N GLU A 401 -15.25 12.45 28.24
CA GLU A 401 -16.28 11.40 27.99
C GLU A 401 -17.30 11.68 26.88
N ASN A 402 -16.92 11.44 25.62
CA ASN A 402 -17.80 11.62 24.44
C ASN A 402 -18.37 13.04 24.23
N MET A 403 -17.91 14.02 25.00
CA MET A 403 -18.37 15.39 24.98
C MET A 403 -17.39 16.24 24.19
N SER A 404 -16.15 16.40 24.66
CA SER A 404 -15.21 17.36 24.08
C SER A 404 -13.80 16.82 23.82
N TYR A 405 -13.14 17.43 22.84
CA TYR A 405 -11.71 17.30 22.57
C TYR A 405 -11.10 18.70 22.49
N GLU A 406 -10.19 19.02 23.41
CA GLU A 406 -9.73 20.37 23.67
C GLU A 406 -8.20 20.45 23.67
N LEU A 407 -7.68 21.49 23.01
CA LEU A 407 -6.27 21.86 23.04
C LEU A 407 -6.11 23.29 23.51
N CYS A 408 -5.18 23.50 24.44
CA CYS A 408 -4.78 24.84 24.86
C CYS A 408 -3.26 24.96 24.80
N TRP A 409 -2.78 26.01 24.13
CA TRP A 409 -1.36 26.33 24.03
C TRP A 409 -1.00 27.38 25.08
N TYR A 410 0.08 27.13 25.81
CA TYR A 410 0.61 27.98 26.85
C TYR A 410 2.05 28.38 26.51
N GLU A 411 2.36 29.66 26.71
CA GLU A 411 3.69 30.21 26.52
C GLU A 411 3.86 31.44 27.42
N GLY A 412 5.03 31.59 28.05
CA GLY A 412 5.33 32.73 28.92
C GLY A 412 4.47 32.80 30.18
N GLY A 413 4.01 31.67 30.71
CA GLY A 413 3.17 31.64 31.91
C GLY A 413 1.70 31.98 31.66
N SER A 414 1.22 31.93 30.42
CA SER A 414 -0.16 32.27 30.05
C SER A 414 -0.69 31.36 28.95
N ALA A 415 -2.00 31.10 28.97
CA ALA A 415 -2.69 30.51 27.83
C ALA A 415 -2.79 31.54 26.70
N ILE A 416 -2.44 31.14 25.48
CA ILE A 416 -2.39 32.04 24.31
C ILE A 416 -3.25 31.59 23.14
N GLN A 417 -3.42 30.28 22.95
CA GLN A 417 -4.22 29.72 21.86
C GLN A 417 -5.08 28.57 22.31
N TYR A 418 -6.20 28.34 21.61
CA TYR A 418 -7.16 27.31 21.95
C TYR A 418 -7.85 26.74 20.72
N ALA A 419 -8.18 25.45 20.79
CA ALA A 419 -9.11 24.80 19.87
C ALA A 419 -9.93 23.77 20.63
N ALA A 420 -11.22 23.65 20.29
CA ALA A 420 -12.09 22.63 20.86
C ALA A 420 -13.06 22.07 19.82
N LEU A 421 -13.45 20.82 20.03
CA LEU A 421 -14.58 20.16 19.41
C LEU A 421 -15.53 19.68 20.51
N GLY A 422 -16.85 19.86 20.32
CA GLY A 422 -17.86 19.30 21.22
C GLY A 422 -18.04 20.00 22.57
N LEU A 423 -17.87 21.32 22.64
CA LEU A 423 -17.99 22.08 23.89
C LEU A 423 -19.30 21.79 24.66
N PRO A 424 -19.23 21.41 25.96
CA PRO A 424 -20.42 21.30 26.81
C PRO A 424 -21.11 22.64 26.98
N ALA A 425 -22.45 22.66 26.98
CA ALA A 425 -23.21 23.85 27.33
C ALA A 425 -22.92 24.28 28.79
N GLY A 426 -22.61 25.57 29.00
CA GLY A 426 -22.41 26.13 30.34
C GLY A 426 -20.95 26.30 30.80
N GLN A 427 -19.96 26.23 29.89
CA GLN A 427 -18.59 26.63 30.25
C GLN A 427 -18.54 28.09 30.71
N ILE A 428 -17.77 28.35 31.76
CA ILE A 428 -17.48 29.70 32.23
C ILE A 428 -16.66 30.39 31.13
N PRO A 429 -17.09 31.56 30.64
CA PRO A 429 -16.32 32.31 29.64
C PRO A 429 -14.90 32.55 30.13
N LEU A 430 -13.93 32.38 29.23
CA LEU A 430 -12.55 32.76 29.51
C LEU A 430 -12.49 34.26 29.81
N GLU A 431 -11.75 34.65 30.85
CA GLU A 431 -11.56 36.06 31.22
C GLU A 431 -10.89 36.87 30.10
N LYS A 432 -10.06 36.20 29.28
CA LYS A 432 -9.45 36.75 28.08
C LYS A 432 -9.70 35.83 26.88
N PRO A 433 -10.10 36.37 25.71
CA PRO A 433 -10.25 35.56 24.52
C PRO A 433 -8.89 35.03 24.05
N LEU A 434 -8.81 33.72 23.80
CA LEU A 434 -7.63 33.06 23.26
C LEU A 434 -7.65 33.09 21.73
N ALA A 435 -6.48 33.15 21.11
CA ALA A 435 -6.38 33.04 19.66
C ALA A 435 -6.69 31.62 19.18
N PRO A 436 -7.10 31.42 17.91
CA PRO A 436 -7.23 30.09 17.34
C PRO A 436 -5.89 29.33 17.39
N LEU A 437 -5.93 28.03 17.66
CA LEU A 437 -4.75 27.18 17.66
C LEU A 437 -4.05 27.13 16.29
N ASP A 438 -2.74 27.33 16.29
CA ASP A 438 -1.89 27.18 15.12
C ASP A 438 -1.53 25.70 14.87
N PHE A 439 -2.36 25.03 14.06
CA PHE A 439 -2.12 23.64 13.67
C PHE A 439 -0.89 23.46 12.76
N LYS A 440 -0.41 24.52 12.12
CA LYS A 440 0.80 24.46 11.30
C LYS A 440 2.03 24.31 12.19
N ALA A 441 2.10 25.12 13.26
CA ALA A 441 3.15 24.98 14.26
C ALA A 441 3.17 23.57 14.87
N LEU A 442 2.01 22.97 15.14
CA LEU A 442 1.93 21.58 15.61
C LEU A 442 2.44 20.56 14.60
N ALA A 443 2.20 20.76 13.30
CA ALA A 443 2.70 19.88 12.26
C ALA A 443 4.24 19.95 12.15
N GLU A 444 4.82 21.13 12.30
CA GLU A 444 6.28 21.34 12.27
C GLU A 444 7.03 20.62 13.39
N TYR A 445 6.36 20.33 14.51
CA TYR A 445 6.93 19.59 15.65
C TYR A 445 6.43 18.14 15.74
N GLY A 446 5.66 17.70 14.76
CA GLY A 446 5.07 16.37 14.68
C GLY A 446 5.96 15.37 13.95
N ALA A 447 5.34 14.35 13.36
CA ALA A 447 6.05 13.41 12.50
C ALA A 447 6.53 14.10 11.21
N ASP A 448 7.69 13.70 10.65
CA ASP A 448 8.32 14.33 9.47
C ASP A 448 7.43 14.43 8.22
N TYR A 449 6.35 13.63 8.15
CA TYR A 449 5.39 13.58 7.05
C TYR A 449 4.06 14.30 7.34
N ALA A 450 3.89 14.86 8.53
CA ALA A 450 2.66 15.53 8.94
C ALA A 450 2.56 16.92 8.31
N SER A 451 1.48 17.18 7.58
CA SER A 451 1.11 18.51 7.09
C SER A 451 0.04 19.15 8.00
N GLU A 452 -0.05 20.49 7.98
CA GLU A 452 -1.10 21.23 8.70
C GLU A 452 -2.49 20.66 8.42
N THR A 453 -2.80 20.40 7.14
CA THR A 453 -4.10 19.85 6.71
C THR A 453 -4.38 18.50 7.36
N GLN A 454 -3.37 17.61 7.45
CA GLN A 454 -3.52 16.31 8.08
C GLN A 454 -3.74 16.44 9.59
N VAL A 455 -2.94 17.26 10.26
CA VAL A 455 -3.08 17.49 11.71
C VAL A 455 -4.45 18.09 12.04
N ARG A 456 -4.90 19.11 11.29
CA ARG A 456 -6.21 19.72 11.44
C ARG A 456 -7.34 18.72 11.19
N SER A 457 -7.23 17.86 10.18
CA SER A 457 -8.23 16.83 9.89
C SER A 457 -8.31 15.72 10.95
N ALA A 458 -7.21 15.51 11.70
CA ALA A 458 -7.15 14.53 12.78
C ALA A 458 -7.63 15.08 14.12
N PHE A 459 -7.87 16.40 14.24
CA PHE A 459 -8.36 17.03 15.46
C PHE A 459 -9.72 16.40 15.85
N GLY A 460 -9.82 15.90 17.09
CA GLY A 460 -10.98 15.13 17.56
C GLY A 460 -10.86 13.61 17.40
N ASN A 461 -9.86 13.10 16.67
CA ASN A 461 -9.50 11.68 16.62
C ASN A 461 -8.17 11.49 17.35
N THR A 462 -8.23 11.19 18.65
CA THR A 462 -7.06 11.10 19.55
C THR A 462 -5.95 10.21 18.98
N THR A 463 -6.27 9.02 18.50
CA THR A 463 -5.26 8.08 17.98
C THR A 463 -4.53 8.63 16.77
N MET A 464 -5.25 9.22 15.83
CA MET A 464 -4.63 9.78 14.62
C MET A 464 -3.89 11.08 14.92
N PHE A 465 -4.44 11.92 15.79
CA PHE A 465 -3.84 13.18 16.20
C PHE A 465 -2.50 12.96 16.92
N THR A 466 -2.44 12.02 17.86
CA THR A 466 -1.19 11.62 18.54
C THR A 466 -0.14 11.09 17.57
N LYS A 467 -0.52 10.27 16.58
CA LYS A 467 0.43 9.77 15.59
C LYS A 467 1.07 10.88 14.74
N LEU A 468 0.29 11.91 14.39
CA LEU A 468 0.74 13.01 13.54
C LEU A 468 1.53 14.07 14.30
N THR A 469 1.15 14.37 15.55
CA THR A 469 1.75 15.45 16.34
C THR A 469 2.76 14.97 17.37
N SER A 470 2.79 13.67 17.67
CA SER A 470 3.50 13.09 18.82
C SER A 470 3.12 13.68 20.18
N LEU A 471 1.98 14.39 20.26
CA LEU A 471 1.39 14.82 21.52
C LEU A 471 0.72 13.65 22.24
N PRO A 472 0.53 13.74 23.58
CA PRO A 472 -0.06 12.66 24.37
C PRO A 472 -1.44 12.23 23.86
N GLY A 473 -1.69 10.92 23.84
CA GLY A 473 -2.97 10.32 23.40
C GLY A 473 -3.74 9.59 24.50
N SER A 474 -3.27 9.69 25.75
CA SER A 474 -3.88 9.06 26.92
C SER A 474 -3.42 9.77 28.20
N GLY A 475 -4.17 9.59 29.29
CA GLY A 475 -3.86 10.09 30.63
C GLY A 475 -3.11 9.09 31.49
N ILE A 476 -2.96 9.45 32.77
CA ILE A 476 -2.28 8.61 33.76
C ILE A 476 -3.12 7.38 34.16
N ARG A 477 -4.46 7.46 34.10
CA ARG A 477 -5.35 6.32 34.36
C ARG A 477 -5.13 5.17 33.38
N GLN A 478 -5.10 5.49 32.10
CA GLN A 478 -4.87 4.49 31.07
C GLN A 478 -3.46 3.89 31.18
N ALA A 479 -2.48 4.63 31.73
CA ALA A 479 -1.18 4.07 32.08
C ALA A 479 -1.26 3.11 33.30
N ALA A 480 -2.03 3.47 34.33
CA ALA A 480 -2.28 2.63 35.51
C ALA A 480 -3.07 1.34 35.18
N GLU A 481 -3.96 1.39 34.19
CA GLU A 481 -4.68 0.21 33.67
C GLU A 481 -3.74 -0.73 32.91
N ALA A 482 -2.72 -0.20 32.24
CA ALA A 482 -1.75 -0.99 31.49
C ALA A 482 -0.73 -1.71 32.39
N GLY A 483 -0.49 -1.21 33.60
CA GLY A 483 0.40 -1.82 34.60
C GLY A 483 0.58 -0.95 35.85
N PRO A 484 1.23 -1.47 36.91
CA PRO A 484 1.46 -0.73 38.14
C PRO A 484 2.29 0.55 37.92
N LEU A 485 1.78 1.70 38.38
CA LEU A 485 2.44 3.00 38.21
C LEU A 485 3.87 3.05 38.81
N ALA A 486 4.15 2.27 39.85
CA ALA A 486 5.47 2.15 40.45
C ALA A 486 6.54 1.59 39.48
N GLU A 487 6.15 0.82 38.47
CA GLU A 487 7.06 0.24 37.47
C GLU A 487 7.65 1.30 36.52
N HIS A 488 7.11 2.53 36.51
CA HIS A 488 7.69 3.64 35.76
C HIS A 488 8.96 4.23 36.40
N GLY A 489 9.38 3.76 37.59
CA GLY A 489 10.67 4.07 38.19
C GLY A 489 10.92 5.57 38.41
N SER A 490 12.01 6.12 37.87
CA SER A 490 12.35 7.54 38.01
C SER A 490 11.49 8.49 37.16
N ASN A 491 10.56 7.97 36.36
CA ASN A 491 9.66 8.76 35.53
C ASN A 491 8.34 9.13 36.24
N ILE A 492 8.08 8.58 37.43
CA ILE A 492 6.93 8.92 38.25
C ILE A 492 7.32 9.74 39.49
N LEU A 493 6.43 10.63 39.90
CA LEU A 493 6.53 11.46 41.10
C LEU A 493 5.26 11.30 41.93
N TYR A 494 5.45 11.18 43.25
CA TYR A 494 4.37 11.22 44.24
C TYR A 494 4.57 12.46 45.09
N PHE A 495 3.54 13.26 45.22
CA PHE A 495 3.54 14.48 46.02
C PHE A 495 2.59 14.34 47.20
N GLY A 496 3.06 14.61 48.42
CA GLY A 496 2.25 14.61 49.64
C GLY A 496 2.16 16.00 50.26
N ALA A 497 1.26 16.18 51.22
CA ALA A 497 1.28 17.36 52.07
C ALA A 497 2.64 17.47 52.77
N GLY A 498 3.27 18.66 52.72
CA GLY A 498 4.49 18.91 53.48
C GLY A 498 4.26 18.63 54.96
N ALA A 499 5.24 17.98 55.61
CA ALA A 499 5.18 17.79 57.04
C ALA A 499 5.33 19.17 57.72
N ASP A 500 4.26 19.66 58.35
CA ASP A 500 4.35 20.75 59.33
C ASP A 500 5.19 20.32 60.55
#